data_AF-A0A0B2QLB6-F1
#
_entry.id   AF-A0A0B2QLB6-F1
#
_cell.length_a   1.000
_cell.length_b   1.000
_cell.length_c   1.000
_cell.angle_alpha   90.00
_cell.angle_beta   90.00
_cell.angle_gamma   90.00
#
_symmetry.space_group_name_H-M   'P 1'
#
loop_
_entity.id
_entity.type
_entity.pdbx_description
1 polymer ?
#
loop_
_entity_poly.entity_id
_entity_poly.type
_entity_poly.pdbx_seq_one_letter_code
_entity_poly.pdbx_strand_id
1 'polypeptide(L)'
;MICCYELIGKFVTCMSSDHIRNLCKQRDCPVECKEAIQSLIHAAARFSDLPELRELRTLFTGKFGNSLELYISKEFVEKLRQDLPSKEMKIQLLHDVAQEFSIEWNSKALEQRLQSPPQLHEVSFTCH
;
A
#
# COMPACT_ATOMS: atom_id res chain seq x y z
N MET A 1 -4.76 -0.09 8.00
CA MET A 1 -4.02 1.06 7.42
C MET A 1 -3.05 1.69 8.42
N ILE A 2 -3.46 1.98 9.67
CA ILE A 2 -2.60 2.55 10.73
C ILE A 2 -1.30 1.76 10.94
N CYS A 3 -1.36 0.44 11.03
CA CYS A 3 -0.18 -0.40 11.23
C CYS A 3 0.88 -0.28 10.10
N CYS A 4 0.48 0.12 8.89
CA CYS A 4 1.42 0.31 7.78
C CYS A 4 2.25 1.57 7.96
N TYR A 5 1.63 2.66 8.45
CA TYR A 5 2.34 3.89 8.79
C TYR A 5 3.30 3.70 9.97
N GLU A 6 2.94 2.88 10.96
CA GLU A 6 3.85 2.51 12.05
C GLU A 6 5.07 1.74 11.53
N LEU A 7 4.87 0.79 10.60
CA LEU A 7 5.95 0.06 9.95
C LEU A 7 6.86 0.96 9.12
N ILE A 8 6.28 1.89 8.35
CA ILE A 8 7.05 2.91 7.62
C ILE A 8 7.89 3.73 8.61
N GLY A 9 7.30 4.21 9.70
CA GLY A 9 8.02 4.96 10.73
C GLY A 9 9.18 4.18 11.34
N LYS A 10 9.00 2.89 11.62
CA LYS A 10 10.08 2.00 12.08
C LYS A 10 11.21 1.87 11.06
N PHE A 11 10.88 1.68 9.78
CA PHE A 11 11.90 1.59 8.72
C PHE A 11 12.67 2.90 8.54
N VAL A 12 11.97 4.04 8.48
CA VAL A 12 12.61 5.36 8.38
C VAL A 12 13.51 5.66 9.58
N THR A 13 13.07 5.28 10.79
CA THR A 13 13.88 5.44 12.01
C THR A 13 15.15 4.58 11.96
N CYS A 14 15.04 3.33 11.50
CA CYS A 14 16.18 2.43 11.30
C CYS A 14 17.23 3.01 10.33
N MET A 15 16.77 3.70 9.28
CA MET A 15 17.64 4.36 8.32
C MET A 15 18.33 5.61 8.92
N SER A 16 17.60 6.37 9.74
CA SER A 16 18.01 7.70 10.23
C SER A 16 19.06 7.65 11.34
N SER A 17 19.21 6.54 12.07
CA SER A 17 20.03 6.49 13.28
C SER A 17 21.53 6.67 13.05
N ASP A 18 22.06 6.33 11.88
CA ASP A 18 23.46 6.56 11.44
C ASP A 18 23.72 6.01 10.02
N HIS A 19 22.80 5.18 9.53
CA HIS A 19 22.96 4.41 8.31
C HIS A 19 22.83 5.24 7.03
N ILE A 20 21.97 6.27 6.95
CA ILE A 20 21.80 7.08 5.71
C ILE A 20 23.12 7.72 5.26
N ARG A 21 23.90 8.30 6.18
CA ARG A 21 25.18 8.94 5.83
C ARG A 21 26.21 7.91 5.35
N ASN A 22 26.21 6.71 5.94
CA ASN A 22 27.07 5.62 5.52
C ASN A 22 26.58 4.97 4.21
N LEU A 23 25.27 4.80 4.04
CA LEU A 23 24.61 4.32 2.84
C LEU A 23 24.91 5.23 1.66
N CYS A 24 24.95 6.56 1.83
CA CYS A 24 25.33 7.48 0.77
C CYS A 24 26.82 7.39 0.40
N LYS A 25 27.71 7.04 1.35
CA LYS A 25 29.16 6.95 1.14
C LYS A 25 29.66 5.59 0.67
N GLN A 26 29.00 4.50 1.07
CA GLN A 26 29.34 3.13 0.71
C GLN A 26 28.69 2.74 -0.62
N ARG A 27 29.33 1.84 -1.37
CA ARG A 27 28.73 1.21 -2.55
C ARG A 27 27.77 0.08 -2.18
N ASP A 28 28.02 -0.60 -1.06
CA ASP A 28 27.21 -1.72 -0.58
C ASP A 28 26.24 -1.31 0.53
N CYS A 29 25.05 -1.91 0.53
CA CYS A 29 24.03 -1.66 1.55
C CYS A 29 24.23 -2.62 2.74
N PRO A 30 24.22 -2.14 4.00
CA PRO A 30 24.18 -3.00 5.19
C PRO A 30 22.96 -3.92 5.11
N VAL A 31 23.13 -5.19 5.52
CA VAL A 31 22.10 -6.23 5.36
C VAL A 31 20.83 -5.87 6.13
N GLU A 32 21.00 -5.21 7.27
CA GLU A 32 19.96 -4.72 8.18
C GLU A 32 19.14 -3.58 7.55
N CYS A 33 19.74 -2.84 6.61
CA CYS A 33 19.08 -1.76 5.89
C CYS A 33 18.42 -2.21 4.58
N LYS A 34 18.83 -3.35 4.01
CA LYS A 34 18.28 -3.85 2.72
C LYS A 34 16.78 -4.04 2.79
N GLU A 35 16.30 -4.63 3.89
CA GLU A 35 14.86 -4.85 4.10
C GLU A 35 14.09 -3.55 4.27
N ALA A 36 14.64 -2.61 5.05
CA ALA A 36 14.03 -1.30 5.25
C ALA A 36 13.93 -0.51 3.93
N ILE A 37 15.02 -0.46 3.15
CA ILE A 37 15.07 0.23 1.85
C ILE A 37 14.06 -0.37 0.90
N GLN A 38 14.07 -1.70 0.73
CA GLN A 38 13.18 -2.35 -0.22
C GLN A 38 11.71 -2.19 0.19
N SER A 39 11.43 -2.28 1.49
CA SER A 39 10.08 -2.05 2.01
C SER A 39 9.61 -0.61 1.77
N LEU A 40 10.48 0.39 1.95
CA LEU A 40 10.16 1.80 1.67
C LEU A 40 9.96 2.09 0.17
N ILE A 41 10.78 1.51 -0.71
CA ILE A 41 10.61 1.57 -2.17
C ILE A 41 9.21 1.04 -2.55
N HIS A 42 8.82 -0.10 -1.97
CA HIS A 42 7.53 -0.71 -2.22
C HIS A 42 6.38 0.11 -1.62
N ALA A 43 6.57 0.70 -0.45
CA ALA A 43 5.61 1.60 0.19
C ALA A 43 5.30 2.81 -0.69
N ALA A 44 6.31 3.42 -1.30
CA ALA A 44 6.14 4.62 -2.14
C ALA A 44 5.20 4.43 -3.34
N ALA A 45 4.94 3.19 -3.77
CA ALA A 45 3.94 2.89 -4.79
C ALA A 45 2.50 2.90 -4.26
N ARG A 46 2.30 2.68 -2.95
CA ARG A 46 0.97 2.55 -2.31
C ARG A 46 0.55 3.77 -1.50
N PHE A 47 1.50 4.55 -1.00
CA PHE A 47 1.25 5.76 -0.21
C PHE A 47 1.40 7.00 -1.09
N SER A 48 0.29 7.42 -1.71
CA SER A 48 0.25 8.62 -2.55
C SER A 48 0.25 9.93 -1.76
N ASP A 49 -0.09 9.84 -0.48
CA ASP A 49 -0.17 10.91 0.51
C ASP A 49 1.18 11.29 1.12
N LEU A 50 2.22 10.49 0.92
CA LEU A 50 3.58 10.72 1.41
C LEU A 50 4.55 10.97 0.25
N PRO A 51 4.70 12.21 -0.24
CA PRO A 51 5.62 12.54 -1.34
C PRO A 51 7.08 12.24 -0.99
N GLU A 52 7.47 12.33 0.27
CA GLU A 52 8.84 12.07 0.76
C GLU A 52 9.25 10.61 0.49
N LEU A 53 8.31 9.66 0.58
CA LEU A 53 8.58 8.25 0.23
C LEU A 53 8.92 8.10 -1.25
N ARG A 54 8.34 8.93 -2.14
CA ARG A 54 8.64 8.88 -3.57
C ARG A 54 10.06 9.38 -3.86
N GLU A 55 10.50 10.41 -3.14
CA GLU A 55 11.88 10.90 -3.23
C GLU A 55 12.88 9.85 -2.75
N LEU A 56 12.60 9.22 -1.61
CA LEU A 56 13.41 8.10 -1.09
C LEU A 56 13.47 6.93 -2.08
N ARG A 57 12.34 6.56 -2.68
CA ARG A 57 12.30 5.53 -3.72
C ARG A 57 13.24 5.88 -4.88
N THR A 58 13.15 7.09 -5.42
CA THR A 58 14.01 7.53 -6.53
C THR A 58 15.48 7.46 -6.15
N LEU A 59 15.85 7.95 -4.96
CA LEU A 59 17.21 7.91 -4.45
C LEU A 59 17.74 6.47 -4.33
N PHE A 60 16.97 5.59 -3.70
CA PHE A 60 17.39 4.22 -3.44
C PHE A 60 17.40 3.35 -4.70
N THR A 61 16.41 3.48 -5.58
CA THR A 61 16.40 2.79 -6.88
C THR A 61 17.54 3.26 -7.77
N GLY A 62 17.85 4.57 -7.79
CA GLY A 62 18.99 5.08 -8.54
C GLY A 62 20.34 4.57 -8.01
N LYS A 63 20.44 4.34 -6.70
CA LYS A 63 21.69 3.92 -6.05
C LYS A 63 21.91 2.41 -6.05
N PHE A 64 20.88 1.63 -5.72
CA PHE A 64 20.99 0.17 -5.53
C PHE A 64 20.37 -0.64 -6.67
N GLY A 65 19.64 0.02 -7.59
CA GLY A 65 18.94 -0.65 -8.68
C GLY A 65 17.99 -1.73 -8.15
N ASN A 66 17.95 -2.84 -8.88
CA ASN A 66 17.11 -4.00 -8.55
C ASN A 66 17.81 -5.00 -7.61
N SER A 67 19.01 -4.69 -7.11
CA SER A 67 19.77 -5.60 -6.23
C SER A 67 19.08 -5.91 -4.90
N LEU A 68 18.06 -5.11 -4.54
CA LEU A 68 17.35 -5.22 -3.28
C LEU A 68 15.98 -5.89 -3.39
N GLU A 69 15.53 -6.26 -4.60
CA GLU A 69 14.18 -6.78 -4.84
C GLU A 69 13.82 -8.02 -4.00
N LEU A 70 14.83 -8.85 -3.67
CA LEU A 70 14.66 -10.07 -2.89
C LEU A 70 14.51 -9.83 -1.38
N TYR A 71 14.82 -8.62 -0.90
CA TYR A 71 14.90 -8.32 0.54
C TYR A 71 13.62 -7.69 1.09
N ILE A 72 12.49 -7.80 0.38
CA ILE A 72 11.24 -7.19 0.86
C ILE A 72 10.71 -7.91 2.11
N SER A 73 10.29 -7.12 3.10
CA SER A 73 9.68 -7.67 4.31
C SER A 73 8.36 -8.36 3.97
N LYS A 74 8.30 -9.67 4.18
CA LYS A 74 7.08 -10.47 3.91
C LYS A 74 5.91 -9.98 4.77
N GLU A 75 6.16 -9.63 6.03
CA GLU A 75 5.14 -9.06 6.92
C GLU A 75 4.59 -7.75 6.34
N PHE A 76 5.47 -6.91 5.79
CA PHE A 76 5.07 -5.65 5.18
C PHE A 76 4.23 -5.85 3.92
N VAL A 77 4.61 -6.81 3.06
CA VAL A 77 3.83 -7.16 1.86
C VAL A 77 2.44 -7.66 2.24
N GLU A 78 2.35 -8.57 3.22
CA GLU A 78 1.06 -9.13 3.65
C GLU A 78 0.19 -8.07 4.33
N LYS A 79 0.75 -7.17 5.15
CA LYS A 79 -0.01 -6.06 5.76
C LYS A 79 -0.47 -5.01 4.73
N LEU A 80 0.27 -4.85 3.63
CA LEU A 80 -0.11 -3.99 2.51
C LEU A 80 -1.01 -4.67 1.49
N ARG A 81 -1.16 -5.99 1.59
CA ARG A 81 -2.08 -6.76 0.76
C ARG A 81 -3.49 -6.33 1.15
N GLN A 82 -4.06 -5.47 0.33
CA GLN A 82 -5.48 -5.20 0.38
C GLN A 82 -6.16 -6.39 -0.28
N ASP A 83 -6.47 -7.42 0.52
CA ASP A 83 -7.42 -8.42 0.05
C ASP A 83 -8.71 -7.69 -0.30
N LEU A 84 -9.23 -7.97 -1.50
CA LEU A 84 -10.48 -7.37 -1.94
C LEU A 84 -11.54 -7.74 -0.89
N PRO A 85 -12.24 -6.74 -0.31
CA PRO A 85 -13.26 -7.04 0.67
C PRO A 85 -14.31 -7.95 0.03
N SER A 86 -14.69 -9.00 0.75
CA SER A 86 -15.71 -9.95 0.28
C SER A 86 -17.04 -9.21 0.04
N LYS A 87 -17.92 -9.82 -0.78
CA LYS A 87 -19.27 -9.27 -1.01
C LYS A 87 -20.00 -9.04 0.32
N GLU A 88 -19.89 -10.02 1.21
CA GLU A 88 -20.47 -9.98 2.56
C GLU A 88 -19.92 -8.81 3.39
N MET A 89 -18.60 -8.63 3.42
CA MET A 89 -17.98 -7.52 4.14
C MET A 89 -18.45 -6.15 3.63
N LYS A 90 -18.68 -6.01 2.33
CA LYS A 90 -19.21 -4.76 1.75
C LYS A 90 -20.64 -4.49 2.19
N ILE A 91 -21.48 -5.52 2.24
CA ILE A 91 -22.88 -5.41 2.67
C ILE A 91 -22.95 -5.09 4.16
N GLN A 92 -22.20 -5.83 4.98
CA GLN A 92 -22.16 -5.62 6.43
C GLN A 92 -21.70 -4.20 6.77
N LEU A 93 -20.64 -3.70 6.13
CA LEU A 93 -20.14 -2.34 6.35
C LEU A 93 -21.22 -1.27 6.05
N LEU A 94 -21.95 -1.42 4.95
CA LEU A 94 -23.01 -0.48 4.58
C LEU A 94 -24.19 -0.55 5.56
N HIS A 95 -24.50 -1.74 6.07
CA HIS A 95 -25.51 -1.92 7.10
C HIS A 95 -25.10 -1.23 8.41
N ASP A 96 -23.85 -1.39 8.84
CA ASP A 96 -23.33 -0.79 10.07
C ASP A 96 -23.38 0.75 9.99
N VAL A 97 -22.98 1.32 8.85
CA VAL A 97 -23.10 2.77 8.60
C VAL A 97 -24.56 3.20 8.59
N ALA A 98 -25.46 2.50 7.90
CA ALA A 98 -26.88 2.87 7.88
C ALA A 98 -27.49 2.86 9.29
N GLN A 99 -27.16 1.87 10.10
CA GLN A 99 -27.61 1.77 11.48
C GLN A 99 -27.09 2.92 12.36
N GLU A 100 -25.81 3.30 12.21
CA GLU A 100 -25.21 4.42 12.94
C GLU A 100 -25.95 5.74 12.68
N PHE A 101 -26.40 5.94 11.45
CA PHE A 101 -27.14 7.14 11.03
C PHE A 101 -28.66 6.99 11.11
N SER A 102 -29.18 5.90 11.70
CA SER A 102 -30.62 5.60 11.80
C SER A 102 -31.35 5.60 10.45
N ILE A 103 -30.65 5.14 9.39
CA ILE A 103 -31.18 5.00 8.04
C ILE A 103 -31.68 3.57 7.88
N GLU A 104 -32.94 3.41 7.48
CA GLU A 104 -33.47 2.12 7.05
C GLU A 104 -32.90 1.77 5.67
N TRP A 105 -31.91 0.89 5.64
CA TRP A 105 -31.25 0.45 4.41
C TRP A 105 -31.51 -1.03 4.13
N ASN A 106 -31.81 -1.37 2.86
CA ASN A 106 -32.10 -2.73 2.42
C ASN A 106 -31.00 -3.27 1.50
N SER A 107 -30.35 -4.37 1.89
CA SER A 107 -29.23 -4.98 1.17
C SER A 107 -29.62 -5.69 -0.14
N LYS A 108 -30.89 -6.07 -0.33
CA LYS A 108 -31.33 -6.96 -1.42
C LYS A 108 -30.95 -6.46 -2.81
N ALA A 109 -31.13 -5.16 -3.05
CA ALA A 109 -30.80 -4.54 -4.33
C ALA A 109 -29.28 -4.57 -4.61
N LEU A 110 -28.46 -4.43 -3.57
CA LEU A 110 -27.00 -4.50 -3.68
C LEU A 110 -26.53 -5.95 -3.88
N GLU A 111 -27.09 -6.89 -3.12
CA GLU A 111 -26.79 -8.33 -3.23
C GLU A 111 -27.05 -8.86 -4.64
N GLN A 112 -28.18 -8.49 -5.25
CA GLN A 112 -28.50 -8.84 -6.63
C GLN A 112 -27.48 -8.30 -7.64
N ARG A 113 -27.06 -7.03 -7.47
CA ARG A 113 -26.02 -6.43 -8.31
C ARG A 113 -24.66 -7.09 -8.13
N LEU A 114 -24.33 -7.53 -6.92
CA LEU A 114 -23.07 -8.23 -6.62
C LEU A 114 -23.07 -9.69 -7.11
N GLN A 115 -24.24 -10.31 -7.31
CA GLN A 115 -24.37 -11.66 -7.90
C GLN A 115 -24.29 -11.64 -9.44
N SER A 116 -24.54 -10.48 -10.06
CA SER A 116 -24.41 -10.31 -11.51
C SER A 116 -22.94 -10.34 -11.95
N PRO A 117 -22.60 -10.84 -13.15
CA PRO A 117 -21.26 -10.67 -13.72
C PRO A 117 -20.87 -9.18 -13.76
N PRO A 118 -19.59 -8.81 -13.58
CA PRO A 118 -19.17 -7.42 -13.70
C PRO A 118 -19.55 -6.91 -15.10
N GLN A 119 -20.52 -6.00 -15.14
CA GLN A 119 -20.86 -5.28 -16.37
C GLN A 119 -19.67 -4.36 -16.67
N LEU A 120 -18.80 -4.79 -17.58
CA LEU A 120 -17.80 -3.93 -18.21
C LEU A 120 -18.57 -2.82 -18.91
N HIS A 121 -18.74 -1.67 -18.25
CA HIS A 121 -19.10 -0.46 -18.94
C HIS A 121 -17.85 -0.04 -19.70
N GLU A 122 -17.74 -0.46 -20.96
CA GLU A 122 -16.77 0.10 -21.89
C GLU A 122 -17.05 1.60 -22.00
N VAL A 123 -16.27 2.38 -21.25
CA VAL A 123 -16.16 3.82 -21.52
C VAL A 123 -15.42 3.93 -22.84
N SER A 124 -16.18 3.99 -23.92
CA SER A 124 -15.68 4.30 -25.25
C SER A 124 -15.18 5.74 -25.22
N PHE A 125 -13.86 5.91 -25.05
CA PHE A 125 -13.20 7.17 -25.35
C PHE A 125 -13.28 7.38 -26.87
N THR A 126 -14.32 8.06 -27.33
CA THR A 126 -14.35 8.63 -28.68
C THR A 126 -13.54 9.93 -28.64
N CYS A 127 -12.35 9.89 -29.22
CA CYS A 127 -11.59 11.10 -29.52
C CYS A 127 -12.27 11.79 -30.70
N HIS A 128 -12.75 13.03 -30.51
CA HIS A 128 -13.15 13.96 -31.57
C HIS A 128 -12.04 14.99 -31.77
#